data_AF-A0A558DMA6-F1
#
_entry.id   AF-A0A558DMA6-F1
#
_cell.length_a   1.000
_cell.length_b   1.000
_cell.length_c   1.000
_cell.angle_alpha   90.00
_cell.angle_beta   90.00
_cell.angle_gamma   90.00
#
_symmetry.space_group_name_H-M   'P 1'
#
loop_
_entity.id
_entity.type
_entity.pdbx_description
1 polymer ?
#
loop_
_entity_poly.entity_id
_entity_poly.type
_entity_poly.pdbx_seq_one_letter_code
_entity_poly.pdbx_strand_id
1 'polypeptide(L)'
;MPREPLFGPARRRILSALAGGAILLFMTACRTSDTAGVGTAGGWPVSTPSATSDSTEMPATSSTRMPSTSTARRTSSSATVQSSQAPRATLITCDGTAASSPSRYTLTCGDAGIWLDGLRWSAWGSTTAQASGNLWANDCNPTCAGGHNASHPATVTVSGLTGGQYTRIHVEVQGDSPYDYSIGANGPEAP
;
A
#
# COMPACT_ATOMS: atom_id res chain seq x y z
N MET A 1 -1.19 -8.13 -26.11
CA MET A 1 -2.41 -8.71 -25.50
C MET A 1 -3.15 -7.58 -24.80
N PRO A 2 -4.43 -7.31 -25.07
CA PRO A 2 -5.17 -6.28 -24.35
C PRO A 2 -5.35 -6.73 -22.90
N ARG A 3 -4.80 -5.95 -21.95
CA ARG A 3 -5.04 -6.15 -20.51
C ARG A 3 -6.46 -5.69 -20.21
N GLU A 4 -7.24 -6.55 -19.55
CA GLU A 4 -8.61 -6.21 -19.15
C GLU A 4 -8.57 -5.15 -18.04
N PRO A 5 -9.50 -4.17 -18.04
CA PRO A 5 -9.57 -3.16 -17.01
C PRO A 5 -9.90 -3.81 -15.67
N LEU A 6 -9.29 -3.32 -14.58
CA LEU A 6 -9.49 -3.84 -13.23
C LEU A 6 -10.97 -3.90 -12.79
N PHE A 7 -11.81 -3.06 -13.40
CA PHE A 7 -13.23 -2.94 -13.12
C PHE A 7 -14.09 -3.02 -14.40
N GLY A 8 -13.71 -3.87 -15.35
CA GLY A 8 -14.62 -4.23 -16.44
C GLY A 8 -15.66 -5.26 -15.98
N PRO A 9 -16.91 -5.24 -16.49
CA PRO A 9 -17.79 -6.40 -16.33
C PRO A 9 -17.04 -7.58 -16.94
N ALA A 10 -16.70 -8.57 -16.11
CA ALA A 10 -16.08 -9.81 -16.54
C ALA A 10 -16.75 -10.21 -17.85
N ARG A 11 -15.99 -10.28 -18.96
CA ARG A 11 -16.53 -10.68 -20.25
C ARG A 11 -17.25 -11.99 -19.99
N ARG A 12 -18.59 -11.97 -19.98
CA ARG A 12 -19.40 -13.17 -20.07
C ARG A 12 -18.85 -13.83 -21.32
N ARG A 13 -18.06 -14.89 -21.15
CA ARG A 13 -17.81 -15.83 -22.23
C ARG A 13 -19.19 -16.39 -22.48
N ILE A 14 -19.92 -15.75 -23.40
CA ILE A 14 -21.13 -16.29 -23.99
C ILE A 14 -20.63 -17.51 -24.76
N LEU A 15 -20.44 -18.61 -24.04
CA LEU A 15 -20.47 -19.95 -24.59
C LEU A 15 -21.90 -20.11 -25.07
N SER A 16 -22.12 -19.69 -26.31
CA SER A 16 -23.23 -20.15 -27.12
C SER A 16 -23.09 -21.66 -27.24
N ALA A 17 -23.72 -22.40 -26.33
CA ALA A 17 -23.85 -23.84 -26.42
C ALA A 17 -25.23 -24.26 -25.89
N LEU A 18 -26.12 -24.40 -26.87
CA LEU A 18 -27.11 -25.47 -26.99
C LEU A 18 -28.33 -25.45 -26.06
N ALA A 19 -29.45 -25.29 -26.74
CA ALA A 19 -30.77 -25.72 -26.36
C ALA A 19 -30.78 -27.14 -25.76
N GLY A 20 -31.67 -27.32 -24.78
CA GLY A 20 -32.39 -28.56 -24.58
C GLY A 20 -31.94 -29.42 -23.41
N GLY A 21 -32.83 -29.60 -22.45
CA GLY A 21 -33.04 -30.92 -21.87
C GLY A 21 -32.89 -31.06 -20.35
N ALA A 22 -34.06 -31.26 -19.73
CA ALA A 22 -34.29 -32.09 -18.55
C ALA A 22 -33.77 -31.60 -17.18
N ILE A 23 -34.71 -31.00 -16.45
CA ILE A 23 -34.82 -31.04 -14.99
C ILE A 23 -34.79 -32.51 -14.55
N LEU A 24 -33.75 -32.91 -13.81
CA LEU A 24 -33.73 -34.12 -12.99
C LEU A 24 -33.40 -33.72 -11.56
N LEU A 25 -34.44 -33.76 -10.71
CA LEU A 25 -34.32 -33.76 -9.26
C LEU A 25 -33.41 -34.92 -8.84
N PHE A 26 -32.28 -34.60 -8.21
CA PHE A 26 -31.60 -35.53 -7.32
C PHE A 26 -31.52 -34.90 -5.93
N MET A 27 -32.54 -35.22 -5.12
CA MET A 27 -32.39 -35.28 -3.66
C MET A 27 -31.40 -36.40 -3.36
N THR A 28 -30.17 -36.04 -2.99
CA THR A 28 -29.23 -37.00 -2.41
C THR A 28 -28.86 -36.51 -1.01
N ALA A 29 -29.25 -37.36 -0.05
CA ALA A 29 -29.18 -37.17 1.39
C ALA A 29 -27.77 -36.86 1.93
N CYS A 30 -27.76 -36.23 3.11
CA CYS A 30 -26.61 -35.98 3.97
C CYS A 30 -25.62 -37.15 4.00
N ARG A 31 -24.34 -36.86 3.76
CA ARG A 31 -23.23 -37.67 4.27
C ARG A 31 -22.27 -36.76 5.03
N THR A 32 -22.49 -36.70 6.34
CA THR A 32 -21.47 -36.43 7.35
C THR A 32 -20.36 -37.46 7.19
N SER A 33 -19.17 -36.99 6.80
CA SER A 33 -17.94 -37.78 6.89
C SER A 33 -17.04 -37.13 7.94
N ASP A 34 -17.20 -37.62 9.16
CA ASP A 34 -16.22 -37.52 10.24
C ASP A 34 -15.10 -38.52 9.92
N THR A 35 -13.87 -38.03 9.72
CA THR A 35 -12.67 -38.84 9.95
C THR A 35 -11.60 -37.97 10.57
N ALA A 36 -11.44 -38.19 11.88
CA ALA A 36 -10.33 -37.76 12.69
C ALA A 36 -8.98 -38.21 12.09
N GLY A 37 -8.08 -37.25 11.90
CA GLY A 37 -6.67 -37.50 11.61
C GLY A 37 -5.83 -36.92 12.74
N VAL A 38 -5.61 -37.71 13.80
CA VAL A 38 -4.69 -37.39 14.88
C VAL A 38 -3.27 -37.71 14.39
N GLY A 39 -2.57 -36.69 13.91
CA GLY A 39 -1.17 -36.76 13.51
C GLY A 39 -0.26 -36.45 14.70
N THR A 40 0.40 -37.50 15.18
CA THR A 40 1.31 -37.56 16.32
C THR A 40 2.47 -36.57 16.32
N ALA A 41 2.80 -36.15 17.54
CA ALA A 41 3.97 -35.39 17.94
C ALA A 41 5.29 -35.93 17.37
N GLY A 42 6.08 -35.02 16.79
CA GLY A 42 7.50 -35.20 16.50
C GLY A 42 8.25 -33.97 16.99
N GLY A 43 8.65 -33.97 18.26
CA GLY A 43 9.55 -32.98 18.83
C GLY A 43 11.00 -33.32 18.52
N TRP A 44 11.74 -32.36 17.97
CA TRP A 44 13.21 -32.37 17.86
C TRP A 44 13.72 -30.93 18.07
N PRO A 45 14.98 -30.77 18.52
CA PRO A 45 15.29 -29.99 19.72
C PRO A 45 15.57 -28.50 19.49
N VAL A 46 15.35 -27.75 20.57
CA VAL A 46 15.93 -26.44 20.80
C VAL A 46 17.46 -26.57 20.86
N SER A 47 18.15 -25.82 19.99
CA SER A 47 19.57 -25.52 20.14
C SER A 47 19.72 -24.00 20.14
N THR A 48 20.14 -23.53 21.31
CA THR A 48 20.52 -22.16 21.71
C THR A 48 21.80 -21.66 20.98
N PRO A 49 22.19 -20.39 21.17
CA PRO A 49 22.74 -19.52 20.11
C PRO A 49 24.27 -19.56 20.00
N SER A 50 24.77 -19.06 18.87
CA SER A 50 26.15 -18.60 18.73
C SER A 50 26.16 -17.13 18.31
N ALA A 51 26.45 -16.27 19.27
CA ALA A 51 27.01 -14.96 19.02
C ALA A 51 28.41 -15.14 18.45
N THR A 52 28.67 -14.58 17.28
CA THR A 52 30.03 -14.32 16.80
C THR A 52 30.22 -12.82 16.76
N SER A 53 30.85 -12.31 17.81
CA SER A 53 31.61 -11.07 17.77
C SER A 53 32.73 -11.25 16.76
N ASP A 54 32.73 -10.46 15.69
CA ASP A 54 33.94 -10.23 14.89
C ASP A 54 34.26 -8.74 14.96
N SER A 55 35.15 -8.40 15.89
CA SER A 55 35.83 -7.11 15.93
C SER A 55 37.13 -7.29 15.16
N THR A 56 37.08 -7.01 13.86
CA THR A 56 38.30 -6.77 13.08
C THR A 56 38.79 -5.35 13.36
N GLU A 57 39.73 -5.28 14.30
CA GLU A 57 40.63 -4.15 14.51
C GLU A 57 41.54 -4.00 13.28
N MET A 58 41.70 -2.77 12.77
CA MET A 58 42.77 -2.43 11.83
C MET A 58 43.61 -1.26 12.34
N PRO A 59 44.93 -1.30 12.10
CA PRO A 59 45.93 -0.60 12.90
C PRO A 59 46.04 0.89 12.58
N ALA A 60 46.43 1.65 13.61
CA ALA A 60 46.96 2.99 13.47
C ALA A 60 48.29 2.98 12.70
N THR A 61 48.38 3.79 11.65
CA THR A 61 49.67 4.27 11.12
C THR A 61 49.66 5.78 10.98
N SER A 62 50.79 6.34 11.36
CA SER A 62 51.04 7.72 11.70
C SER A 62 51.17 8.66 10.49
N SER A 63 50.57 9.84 10.66
CA SER A 63 51.10 11.18 10.36
C SER A 63 52.21 11.32 9.30
N THR A 64 51.87 11.96 8.18
CA THR A 64 52.82 12.81 7.43
C THR A 64 52.17 14.17 7.18
N ARG A 65 52.79 15.20 7.77
CA ARG A 65 52.45 16.62 7.70
C ARG A 65 53.04 17.23 6.43
N MET A 66 52.26 18.01 5.68
CA MET A 66 52.78 19.13 4.87
C MET A 66 51.79 20.32 4.80
N PRO A 67 52.29 21.56 4.62
CA PRO A 67 51.60 22.79 5.04
C PRO A 67 50.88 23.57 3.92
N SER A 68 49.91 24.39 4.36
CA SER A 68 49.48 25.76 3.99
C SER A 68 49.67 26.24 2.53
N THR A 69 48.77 26.96 1.84
CA THR A 69 47.70 27.88 2.22
C THR A 69 47.00 28.31 0.92
N SER A 70 45.68 28.50 0.90
CA SER A 70 45.04 29.56 0.10
C SER A 70 43.65 29.83 0.63
N THR A 71 43.58 30.90 1.42
CA THR A 71 42.40 31.52 2.01
C THR A 71 41.49 32.06 0.91
N ALA A 72 40.40 31.36 0.60
CA ALA A 72 39.22 31.98 0.00
C ALA A 72 38.12 32.00 1.07
N ARG A 73 38.02 33.13 1.78
CA ARG A 73 36.91 33.41 2.70
C ARG A 73 35.65 33.63 1.86
N ARG A 74 35.00 32.55 1.44
CA ARG A 74 33.57 32.63 1.09
C ARG A 74 32.86 32.88 2.40
N THR A 75 32.28 34.07 2.54
CA THR A 75 31.21 34.32 3.49
C THR A 75 30.10 33.33 3.16
N SER A 76 30.13 32.17 3.80
CA SER A 76 28.98 31.30 3.94
C SER A 76 27.99 32.07 4.79
N SER A 77 27.10 32.82 4.14
CA SER A 77 25.87 33.26 4.74
C SER A 77 25.18 31.99 5.21
N SER A 78 25.36 31.66 6.49
CA SER A 78 24.57 30.65 7.17
C SER A 78 23.19 31.24 7.28
N ALA A 79 22.44 31.14 6.19
CA ALA A 79 21.01 31.33 6.24
C ALA A 79 20.55 30.30 7.26
N THR A 80 20.10 30.77 8.41
CA THR A 80 19.21 30.00 9.27
C THR A 80 18.03 29.63 8.39
N VAL A 81 18.09 28.44 7.79
CA VAL A 81 16.90 27.72 7.37
C VAL A 81 16.14 27.48 8.66
N GLN A 82 15.31 28.47 9.04
CA GLN A 82 14.20 28.22 9.93
C GLN A 82 13.44 27.11 9.23
N SER A 83 13.64 25.88 9.71
CA SER A 83 12.73 24.79 9.45
C SER A 83 11.43 25.22 10.09
N SER A 84 10.64 25.99 9.33
CA SER A 84 9.23 26.18 9.60
C SER A 84 8.69 24.77 9.68
N GLN A 85 8.44 24.32 10.89
CA GLN A 85 7.83 23.03 11.13
C GLN A 85 6.52 23.07 10.35
N ALA A 86 6.50 22.36 9.21
CA ALA A 86 5.34 22.36 8.34
C ALA A 86 4.13 22.00 9.21
N PRO A 87 2.98 22.68 9.04
CA PRO A 87 1.76 22.29 9.73
C PRO A 87 1.58 20.78 9.56
N ARG A 88 1.23 20.08 10.65
CA ARG A 88 1.06 18.62 10.63
C ARG A 88 -0.10 18.29 9.70
N ALA A 89 0.20 18.12 8.42
CA ALA A 89 -0.81 17.79 7.43
C ALA A 89 -1.34 16.39 7.69
N THR A 90 -2.64 16.25 7.48
CA THR A 90 -3.38 15.03 7.77
C THR A 90 -4.29 14.65 6.60
N LEU A 91 -4.64 13.38 6.58
CA LEU A 91 -5.55 12.74 5.65
C LEU A 91 -6.59 11.99 6.49
N ILE A 92 -7.87 12.23 6.27
CA ILE A 92 -8.91 11.58 7.08
C ILE A 92 -9.14 10.16 6.58
N THR A 93 -9.12 9.20 7.50
CA THR A 93 -9.37 7.78 7.21
C THR A 93 -10.85 7.43 7.38
N CYS A 94 -11.21 6.20 7.01
CA CYS A 94 -12.60 5.72 7.00
C CYS A 94 -13.30 5.75 8.37
N ASP A 95 -12.54 5.72 9.46
CA ASP A 95 -13.01 5.82 10.84
C ASP A 95 -13.08 7.27 11.35
N GLY A 96 -12.85 8.25 10.47
CA GLY A 96 -12.84 9.68 10.79
C GLY A 96 -11.59 10.15 11.52
N THR A 97 -10.55 9.31 11.62
CA THR A 97 -9.31 9.68 12.28
C THR A 97 -8.35 10.40 11.32
N ALA A 98 -7.48 11.24 11.87
CA ALA A 98 -6.53 12.02 11.10
C ALA A 98 -5.18 11.29 11.02
N ALA A 99 -4.79 10.84 9.82
CA ALA A 99 -3.54 10.14 9.58
C ALA A 99 -2.48 11.08 8.99
N SER A 100 -1.25 10.99 9.50
CA SER A 100 -0.08 11.72 8.96
C SER A 100 0.74 10.81 8.05
N SER A 101 0.79 11.12 6.75
CA SER A 101 1.60 10.44 5.73
C SER A 101 1.46 8.90 5.81
N PRO A 102 0.22 8.36 5.75
CA PRO A 102 -0.03 6.95 6.01
C PRO A 102 0.66 6.05 4.98
N SER A 103 1.22 4.93 5.42
CA SER A 103 1.78 3.91 4.51
C SER A 103 0.71 3.06 3.83
N ARG A 104 -0.50 3.03 4.39
CA ARG A 104 -1.67 2.30 3.87
C ARG A 104 -2.92 3.18 4.00
N TYR A 105 -3.78 3.18 2.99
CA TYR A 105 -4.98 4.01 2.99
C TYR A 105 -6.15 3.34 2.25
N THR A 106 -7.27 3.10 2.92
CA THR A 106 -8.46 2.49 2.32
C THR A 106 -9.20 3.52 1.48
N LEU A 107 -9.49 3.18 0.22
CA LEU A 107 -10.18 4.06 -0.73
C LEU A 107 -11.70 3.83 -0.75
N THR A 108 -12.16 2.62 -0.43
CA THR A 108 -13.59 2.30 -0.35
C THR A 108 -14.00 1.96 1.08
N CYS A 109 -14.51 2.95 1.81
CA CYS A 109 -14.76 2.81 3.25
C CYS A 109 -15.87 1.83 3.62
N GLY A 110 -16.86 1.60 2.73
CA GLY A 110 -18.00 0.74 3.03
C GLY A 110 -17.66 -0.76 3.06
N ASP A 111 -16.82 -1.21 2.15
CA ASP A 111 -16.52 -2.64 1.93
C ASP A 111 -15.03 -2.98 2.04
N ALA A 112 -14.16 -1.96 2.13
CA ALA A 112 -12.69 -2.10 2.10
C ALA A 112 -12.17 -2.89 0.88
N GLY A 113 -12.92 -2.91 -0.22
CA GLY A 113 -12.58 -3.64 -1.44
C GLY A 113 -11.36 -3.07 -2.18
N ILE A 114 -11.05 -1.78 -1.98
CA ILE A 114 -9.90 -1.09 -2.60
C ILE A 114 -9.09 -0.34 -1.54
N TRP A 115 -7.78 -0.54 -1.54
CA TRP A 115 -6.86 0.20 -0.69
C TRP A 115 -5.51 0.45 -1.36
N LEU A 116 -4.81 1.46 -0.85
CA LEU A 116 -3.43 1.76 -1.18
C LEU A 116 -2.51 1.16 -0.13
N ASP A 117 -1.36 0.63 -0.53
CA ASP A 117 -0.37 0.06 0.38
C ASP A 117 1.06 0.39 -0.06
N GLY A 118 1.98 0.37 0.89
CA GLY A 118 3.39 0.66 0.65
C GLY A 118 3.67 2.12 0.25
N LEU A 119 2.81 3.06 0.65
CA LEU A 119 2.90 4.46 0.25
C LEU A 119 4.17 5.13 0.77
N ARG A 120 4.94 5.72 -0.15
CA ARG A 120 6.14 6.50 0.15
C ARG A 120 5.93 7.95 -0.28
N TRP A 121 5.61 8.79 0.69
CA TRP A 121 5.26 10.19 0.45
C TRP A 121 6.47 11.09 0.21
N SER A 122 6.24 12.11 -0.60
CA SER A 122 7.13 13.22 -0.90
C SER A 122 6.32 14.53 -0.82
N ALA A 123 6.99 15.60 -0.41
CA ALA A 123 6.38 16.92 -0.23
C ALA A 123 5.17 16.97 0.75
N TRP A 124 5.06 16.01 1.67
CA TRP A 124 4.00 15.99 2.70
C TRP A 124 3.97 17.31 3.47
N GLY A 125 2.77 17.87 3.67
CA GLY A 125 2.60 19.18 4.29
C GLY A 125 2.57 20.35 3.30
N SER A 126 2.92 20.14 2.05
CA SER A 126 2.76 21.14 0.99
C SER A 126 1.31 21.17 0.48
N THR A 127 0.95 22.18 -0.32
CA THR A 127 -0.39 22.29 -0.96
C THR A 127 -0.81 21.02 -1.71
N THR A 128 0.19 20.31 -2.22
CA THR A 128 0.07 19.00 -2.86
C THR A 128 1.19 18.11 -2.34
N ALA A 129 0.90 16.83 -2.07
CA ALA A 129 1.90 15.81 -1.77
C ALA A 129 1.69 14.59 -2.65
N GLN A 130 2.76 13.85 -2.93
CA GLN A 130 2.72 12.69 -3.82
C GLN A 130 3.30 11.46 -3.14
N ALA A 131 2.74 10.29 -3.41
CA ALA A 131 3.31 9.01 -2.99
C ALA A 131 3.37 8.02 -4.15
N SER A 132 4.42 7.19 -4.14
CA SER A 132 4.44 5.94 -4.88
C SER A 132 4.01 4.78 -3.99
N GLY A 133 3.36 3.79 -4.58
CA GLY A 133 2.98 2.56 -3.89
C GLY A 133 2.17 1.64 -4.79
N ASN A 134 1.25 0.90 -4.19
CA ASN A 134 0.41 -0.05 -4.91
C ASN A 134 -1.05 0.20 -4.59
N LEU A 135 -1.91 0.13 -5.61
CA LEU A 135 -3.34 -0.06 -5.44
C LEU A 135 -3.63 -1.55 -5.37
N TRP A 136 -4.42 -1.93 -4.38
CA TRP A 136 -4.94 -3.27 -4.18
C TRP A 136 -6.44 -3.25 -4.33
N ALA A 137 -6.97 -4.22 -5.08
CA ALA A 137 -8.40 -4.43 -5.25
C ALA A 137 -8.73 -5.91 -5.08
N ASN A 138 -9.87 -6.22 -4.47
CA ASN A 138 -10.45 -7.55 -4.52
C ASN A 138 -11.19 -7.74 -5.85
N ASP A 139 -10.88 -8.82 -6.58
CA ASP A 139 -11.54 -9.14 -7.86
C ASP A 139 -13.00 -9.60 -7.70
N CYS A 140 -13.43 -9.88 -6.46
CA CYS A 140 -14.78 -10.26 -6.07
C CYS A 140 -15.42 -11.36 -6.93
N ASN A 141 -14.62 -12.32 -7.42
CA ASN A 141 -15.11 -13.39 -8.27
C ASN A 141 -14.92 -14.77 -7.62
N PRO A 142 -15.99 -15.55 -7.33
CA PRO A 142 -17.42 -15.30 -7.61
C PRO A 142 -18.13 -14.46 -6.53
N THR A 143 -17.50 -14.26 -5.38
CA THR A 143 -17.99 -13.42 -4.28
C THR A 143 -16.80 -12.68 -3.67
N CYS A 144 -17.00 -11.52 -3.06
CA CYS A 144 -15.91 -10.80 -2.39
C CYS A 144 -15.27 -11.60 -1.24
N ALA A 145 -16.03 -12.49 -0.58
CA ALA A 145 -15.50 -13.38 0.45
C ALA A 145 -14.62 -14.51 -0.11
N GLY A 146 -14.79 -14.88 -1.39
CA GLY A 146 -14.03 -15.94 -2.05
C GLY A 146 -13.14 -15.46 -3.19
N GLY A 147 -13.01 -14.15 -3.40
CA GLY A 147 -12.18 -13.53 -4.44
C GLY A 147 -10.70 -13.43 -4.05
N HIS A 148 -9.90 -12.92 -4.98
CA HIS A 148 -8.47 -12.71 -4.80
C HIS A 148 -8.12 -11.23 -4.82
N ASN A 149 -7.04 -10.87 -4.13
CA ASN A 149 -6.52 -9.50 -4.17
C ASN A 149 -5.51 -9.37 -5.31
N ALA A 150 -5.77 -8.42 -6.21
CA ALA A 150 -4.85 -7.99 -7.25
C ALA A 150 -4.15 -6.69 -6.85
N SER A 151 -2.88 -6.54 -7.22
CA SER A 151 -2.07 -5.35 -6.92
C SER A 151 -1.47 -4.74 -8.18
N HIS A 152 -1.54 -3.41 -8.29
CA HIS A 152 -1.02 -2.65 -9.41
C HIS A 152 -0.18 -1.47 -8.91
N PRO A 153 0.98 -1.17 -9.52
CA PRO A 153 1.73 0.03 -9.20
C PRO A 153 0.86 1.28 -9.39
N ALA A 154 0.93 2.19 -8.43
CA ALA A 154 0.15 3.40 -8.42
C ALA A 154 0.95 4.61 -7.94
N THR A 155 0.61 5.77 -8.51
CA THR A 155 1.03 7.09 -8.03
C THR A 155 -0.17 7.78 -7.41
N VAL A 156 -0.02 8.30 -6.21
CA VAL A 156 -1.07 8.96 -5.44
C VAL A 156 -0.72 10.41 -5.27
N THR A 157 -1.66 11.31 -5.56
CA THR A 157 -1.53 12.74 -5.31
C THR A 157 -2.63 13.19 -4.36
N VAL A 158 -2.24 13.78 -3.22
CA VAL A 158 -3.17 14.47 -2.31
C VAL A 158 -3.08 15.96 -2.52
N SER A 159 -4.22 16.65 -2.47
CA SER A 159 -4.29 18.10 -2.67
C SER A 159 -5.42 18.74 -1.86
N GLY A 160 -5.59 20.06 -2.02
CA GLY A 160 -6.62 20.81 -1.32
C GLY A 160 -6.35 20.95 0.18
N LEU A 161 -5.08 21.13 0.57
CA LEU A 161 -4.67 21.28 1.97
C LEU A 161 -5.32 22.52 2.60
N THR A 162 -6.33 22.30 3.45
CA THR A 162 -7.08 23.36 4.14
C THR A 162 -7.07 23.07 5.63
N GLY A 163 -6.65 24.03 6.46
CA GLY A 163 -6.60 23.84 7.91
C GLY A 163 -5.68 22.69 8.38
N GLY A 164 -4.71 22.27 7.55
CA GLY A 164 -3.85 21.11 7.83
C GLY A 164 -4.46 19.76 7.42
N GLN A 165 -5.54 19.74 6.65
CA GLN A 165 -6.17 18.52 6.15
C GLN A 165 -6.23 18.53 4.61
N TYR A 166 -5.76 17.45 3.99
CA TYR A 166 -5.97 17.22 2.56
C TYR A 166 -7.43 16.82 2.30
N THR A 167 -8.01 17.34 1.22
CA THR A 167 -9.44 17.17 0.89
C THR A 167 -9.69 16.41 -0.40
N ARG A 168 -8.62 16.07 -1.14
CA ARG A 168 -8.67 15.38 -2.42
C ARG A 168 -7.58 14.32 -2.52
N ILE A 169 -7.93 13.21 -3.17
CA ILE A 169 -6.99 12.18 -3.63
C ILE A 169 -7.19 11.96 -5.12
N HIS A 170 -6.08 11.89 -5.84
CA HIS A 170 -6.00 11.41 -7.21
C HIS A 170 -5.08 10.19 -7.24
N VAL A 171 -5.50 9.10 -7.89
CA VAL A 171 -4.76 7.85 -7.98
C VAL A 171 -4.57 7.48 -9.43
N GLU A 172 -3.33 7.51 -9.90
CA GLU A 172 -2.94 7.00 -11.20
C GLU A 172 -2.52 5.54 -11.06
N VAL A 173 -3.17 4.65 -11.79
CA VAL A 173 -2.86 3.21 -11.78
C VAL A 173 -2.19 2.83 -13.09
N GLN A 174 -1.08 2.10 -13.00
CA GLN A 174 -0.36 1.69 -14.20
C GLN A 174 -1.21 0.75 -15.07
N GLY A 175 -1.63 1.24 -16.25
CA GLY A 175 -2.36 0.44 -17.23
C GLY A 175 -3.89 0.52 -17.11
N ASP A 176 -4.41 1.36 -16.22
CA ASP A 176 -5.83 1.59 -16.01
C ASP A 176 -6.16 3.11 -16.01
N SER A 177 -7.44 3.45 -15.97
CA SER A 177 -7.89 4.84 -15.79
C SER A 177 -7.62 5.31 -14.35
N PRO A 178 -7.31 6.61 -14.15
CA PRO A 178 -7.11 7.15 -12.83
C PRO A 178 -8.43 7.24 -12.04
N TYR A 179 -8.31 7.32 -10.71
CA TYR A 179 -9.42 7.49 -9.77
C TYR A 179 -9.28 8.80 -9.03
N ASP A 180 -10.39 9.52 -8.86
CA ASP A 180 -10.47 10.75 -8.08
C ASP A 180 -11.42 10.56 -6.90
N TYR A 181 -11.06 11.10 -5.74
CA TYR A 181 -11.86 11.04 -4.52
C TYR A 181 -11.89 12.41 -3.84
N SER A 182 -13.06 12.82 -3.33
CA SER A 182 -13.13 13.81 -2.24
C SER A 182 -12.85 13.13 -0.90
N ILE A 183 -12.39 13.89 0.09
CA ILE A 183 -12.20 13.38 1.45
C ILE A 183 -13.16 14.13 2.36
N GLY A 184 -14.15 13.40 2.86
CA GLY A 184 -15.14 13.89 3.80
C GLY A 184 -14.75 13.59 5.26
N ALA A 185 -15.74 13.75 6.15
CA ALA A 185 -15.55 13.54 7.59
C ALA A 185 -15.20 12.08 7.96
N ASN A 186 -15.53 11.12 7.08
CA ASN A 186 -15.28 9.70 7.29
C ASN A 186 -14.43 9.11 6.15
N GLY A 187 -13.51 9.89 5.60
CA GLY A 187 -12.54 9.43 4.62
C GLY A 187 -12.95 9.64 3.16
N PRO A 188 -12.39 8.86 2.21
CA PRO A 188 -12.58 9.07 0.79
C PRO A 188 -14.01 8.73 0.33
N GLU A 189 -14.52 9.59 -0.53
CA GLU A 189 -15.83 9.50 -1.17
C GLU A 189 -15.60 9.42 -2.68
N ALA A 190 -16.19 8.41 -3.31
CA ALA A 190 -16.21 8.31 -4.76
C ALA A 190 -17.08 9.45 -5.34
N PRO A 191 -16.74 9.96 -6.54
CA PRO A 191 -17.48 11.04 -7.20
C PRO A 191 -18.90 10.64 -7.60
#